data_AF-A0A4P7HCT9-F1
#
_entry.id   AF-A0A4P7HCT9-F1
#
_cell.length_a   1.000
_cell.length_b   1.000
_cell.length_c   1.000
_cell.angle_alpha   90.00
_cell.angle_beta   90.00
_cell.angle_gamma   90.00
#
_symmetry.space_group_name_H-M   'P 1'
#
loop_
_entity.id
_entity.type
_entity.pdbx_description
1 polymer ?
#
loop_
_entity_poly.entity_id
_entity_poly.type
_entity_poly.pdbx_seq_one_letter_code
_entity_poly.pdbx_strand_id
1 'polypeptide(L)'
;MGIYTITLEKFHIDTTRSRNDDTDTVTFGLKAGRRSYPTQSHFAGDVDDGDHGVNLTFTPVVAADVATPIVFSYTIYNGDAGKLERGLAAANELLTEKAKEHIEQAVSPGEKEISYPDGGGMNLDGRAIEWNDGSWLRLIPIAKLGSFLFPDCDGFVTMGSIGKTKAAWDKAIDTAGGTTYRQTIRYPGDDSPAGCGSNSDYTVTWSITRHRAADRSLRRFLRDHNLTLTPGLRSLTPGERVGVRQLMT
;
A
#
# COMPACT_ATOMS: atom_id res chain seq x y z
N MET A 1 -7.48 6.61 18.39
CA MET A 1 -7.24 7.26 17.10
C MET A 1 -5.76 7.22 16.76
N GLY A 2 -5.41 6.84 15.53
CA GLY A 2 -4.08 7.06 14.95
C GLY A 2 -4.23 7.93 13.71
N ILE A 3 -3.26 8.82 13.48
CA ILE A 3 -3.13 9.57 12.23
C ILE A 3 -1.85 9.10 11.55
N TYR A 4 -1.94 8.79 10.26
CA TYR A 4 -0.82 8.28 9.49
C TYR A 4 -0.65 9.08 8.19
N THR A 5 0.59 9.11 7.70
CA THR A 5 0.92 9.39 6.31
C THR A 5 1.38 8.08 5.69
N ILE A 6 0.85 7.73 4.52
CA ILE A 6 1.26 6.53 3.78
C ILE A 6 1.78 7.00 2.42
N THR A 7 2.99 6.58 2.07
CA THR A 7 3.69 7.05 0.86
C THR A 7 4.23 5.88 0.06
N LEU A 8 3.93 5.86 -1.24
CA LEU A 8 4.68 5.10 -2.23
C LEU A 8 5.85 5.98 -2.68
N GLU A 9 7.04 5.64 -2.23
CA GLU A 9 8.20 6.53 -2.31
C GLU A 9 8.83 6.48 -3.71
N LYS A 10 9.27 5.28 -4.10
CA LYS A 10 10.00 5.03 -5.34
C LYS A 10 9.81 3.59 -5.81
N PHE A 11 10.11 3.36 -7.08
CA PHE A 11 10.51 2.05 -7.56
C PHE A 11 11.96 2.11 -8.06
N HIS A 12 12.62 0.97 -8.06
CA HIS A 12 13.94 0.74 -8.63
C HIS A 12 13.80 -0.31 -9.71
N ILE A 13 14.44 -0.10 -10.85
CA ILE A 13 14.53 -1.09 -11.92
C ILE A 13 15.96 -1.63 -11.91
N ASP A 14 16.12 -2.90 -11.56
CA ASP A 14 17.39 -3.62 -11.72
C ASP A 14 17.59 -4.08 -13.17
N THR A 15 16.48 -4.34 -13.88
CA THR A 15 16.47 -4.71 -15.29
C THR A 15 15.11 -4.38 -15.92
N THR A 16 15.10 -3.59 -17.00
CA THR A 16 13.88 -3.31 -17.79
C THR A 16 13.39 -4.55 -18.55
N ARG A 17 12.08 -4.60 -18.81
CA ARG A 17 11.44 -5.63 -19.64
C ARG A 17 11.74 -5.42 -21.11
N SER A 18 11.66 -4.17 -21.53
CA SER A 18 11.97 -3.74 -22.89
C SER A 18 13.49 -3.74 -23.08
N ARG A 19 13.94 -3.69 -24.34
CA ARG A 19 15.39 -3.75 -24.62
C ARG A 19 16.18 -2.53 -24.11
N ASN A 20 15.49 -1.40 -23.89
CA ASN A 20 16.08 -0.17 -23.41
C ASN A 20 15.22 0.40 -22.26
N ASP A 21 14.07 1.00 -22.57
CA ASP A 21 13.25 1.73 -21.60
C ASP A 21 11.85 1.11 -21.47
N ASP A 22 11.31 1.08 -20.26
CA ASP A 22 9.91 0.72 -19.99
C ASP A 22 9.04 1.98 -19.84
N THR A 23 7.85 1.98 -20.42
CA THR A 23 6.90 3.09 -20.31
C THR A 23 6.02 2.88 -19.08
N ASP A 24 6.47 3.33 -17.91
CA ASP A 24 5.85 2.96 -16.64
C ASP A 24 4.74 3.91 -16.18
N THR A 25 3.58 3.33 -15.85
CA THR A 25 2.50 4.00 -15.11
C THR A 25 2.29 3.36 -13.75
N VAL A 26 2.45 4.15 -12.70
CA VAL A 26 2.26 3.75 -11.30
C VAL A 26 0.87 4.15 -10.83
N THR A 27 0.16 3.25 -10.14
CA THR A 27 -1.06 3.61 -9.38
C THR A 27 -0.93 3.23 -7.93
N PHE A 28 -1.59 4.01 -7.06
CA PHE A 28 -1.57 3.83 -5.61
C PHE A 28 -2.95 4.09 -5.02
N GLY A 29 -3.53 3.11 -4.33
CA GLY A 29 -4.83 3.21 -3.70
C GLY A 29 -4.78 2.87 -2.21
N LEU A 30 -5.75 3.39 -1.46
CA LEU A 30 -5.81 3.26 -0.01
C LEU A 30 -7.26 3.14 0.49
N LYS A 31 -7.47 2.25 1.45
CA LYS A 31 -8.67 2.18 2.30
C LYS A 31 -8.28 2.14 3.77
N ALA A 32 -9.04 2.85 4.60
CA ALA A 32 -8.92 2.83 6.06
C ALA A 32 -10.30 2.64 6.69
N GLY A 33 -10.55 1.46 7.25
CA GLY A 33 -11.88 1.04 7.69
C GLY A 33 -12.89 1.11 6.55
N ARG A 34 -13.91 1.95 6.72
CA ARG A 34 -14.95 2.21 5.71
C ARG A 34 -14.61 3.35 4.75
N ARG A 35 -13.52 4.08 4.98
CA ARG A 35 -13.12 5.21 4.15
C ARG A 35 -12.27 4.72 2.98
N SER A 36 -12.72 5.02 1.77
CA SER A 36 -11.90 4.92 0.56
C SER A 36 -11.25 6.26 0.26
N TYR A 37 -10.01 6.23 -0.19
CA TYR A 37 -9.30 7.39 -0.69
C TYR A 37 -9.27 7.33 -2.23
N PRO A 38 -9.35 8.48 -2.93
CA PRO A 38 -9.20 8.50 -4.38
C PRO A 38 -7.84 7.91 -4.78
N THR A 39 -7.83 6.96 -5.71
CA THR A 39 -6.60 6.40 -6.27
C THR A 39 -5.74 7.51 -6.87
N GLN A 40 -4.44 7.46 -6.60
CA GLN A 40 -3.45 8.36 -7.18
C GLN A 40 -2.69 7.64 -8.30
N SER A 41 -2.19 8.39 -9.27
CA SER A 41 -1.40 7.86 -10.38
C SER A 41 -0.20 8.74 -10.67
N HIS A 42 0.87 8.12 -11.14
CA HIS A 42 2.09 8.80 -11.61
C HIS A 42 2.53 8.14 -12.92
N PHE A 43 2.66 8.95 -13.98
CA PHE A 43 3.28 8.50 -15.22
C PHE A 43 4.77 8.79 -15.14
N ALA A 44 5.58 7.73 -15.04
CA ALA A 44 7.04 7.84 -15.00
C ALA A 44 7.62 8.13 -16.40
N GLY A 45 6.88 7.74 -17.45
CA GLY A 45 7.35 7.84 -18.83
C GLY A 45 8.27 6.69 -19.19
N ASP A 46 9.08 6.90 -20.22
CA ASP A 46 10.09 5.94 -20.65
C ASP A 46 11.28 6.04 -19.67
N VAL A 47 11.48 4.97 -18.89
CA VAL A 47 12.49 4.91 -17.84
C VAL A 47 13.39 3.68 -18.02
N ASP A 48 14.69 3.91 -17.84
CA ASP A 48 15.74 2.88 -17.85
C ASP A 48 15.99 2.36 -16.42
N ASP A 49 16.96 1.46 -16.27
CA ASP A 49 17.43 0.94 -14.98
C ASP A 49 17.77 2.08 -13.99
N GLY A 50 17.46 1.86 -12.71
CA GLY A 50 17.76 2.79 -11.63
C GLY A 50 16.56 3.20 -10.78
N ASP A 51 16.76 4.25 -9.97
CA ASP A 51 15.80 4.74 -8.99
C ASP A 51 14.84 5.79 -9.59
N HIS A 52 13.54 5.55 -9.45
CA HIS A 52 12.47 6.41 -9.96
C HIS A 52 11.53 6.85 -8.84
N GLY A 53 11.57 8.14 -8.50
CA GLY A 53 10.77 8.72 -7.42
C GLY A 53 9.31 8.95 -7.82
N VAL A 54 8.37 8.40 -7.06
CA VAL A 54 6.92 8.48 -7.34
C VAL A 54 6.21 9.44 -6.38
N ASN A 55 6.55 9.37 -5.09
CA ASN A 55 6.04 10.24 -4.01
C ASN A 55 4.51 10.34 -3.86
N LEU A 56 3.74 9.33 -4.31
CA LEU A 56 2.28 9.32 -4.12
C LEU A 56 1.96 9.13 -2.64
N THR A 57 1.16 10.04 -2.08
CA THR A 57 1.02 10.17 -0.63
C THR A 57 -0.43 10.37 -0.21
N PHE A 58 -0.87 9.57 0.75
CA PHE A 58 -2.13 9.75 1.45
C PHE A 58 -1.90 10.36 2.83
N THR A 59 -2.47 11.54 3.07
CA THR A 59 -2.46 12.19 4.38
C THR A 59 -3.60 13.21 4.51
N PRO A 60 -4.23 13.37 5.70
CA PRO A 60 -4.13 12.50 6.86
C PRO A 60 -4.94 11.20 6.69
N VAL A 61 -4.35 10.07 7.09
CA VAL A 61 -5.04 8.78 7.18
C VAL A 61 -5.45 8.55 8.61
N VAL A 62 -6.77 8.62 8.89
CA VAL A 62 -7.28 8.51 10.26
C VAL A 62 -7.84 7.11 10.50
N ALA A 63 -7.33 6.42 11.51
CA ALA A 63 -7.86 5.15 12.00
C ALA A 63 -8.43 5.33 13.41
N ALA A 64 -9.74 5.12 13.55
CA ALA A 64 -10.46 5.37 14.79
C ALA A 64 -10.13 4.33 15.87
N ASP A 65 -10.36 3.06 15.53
CA ASP A 65 -10.36 1.92 16.43
C ASP A 65 -9.12 1.04 16.23
N VAL A 66 -8.73 0.30 17.27
CA VAL A 66 -7.56 -0.61 17.21
C VAL A 66 -7.69 -1.69 16.14
N ALA A 67 -8.93 -2.08 15.83
CA ALA A 67 -9.24 -3.06 14.80
C ALA A 67 -9.46 -2.45 13.40
N THR A 68 -9.42 -1.12 13.24
CA THR A 68 -9.63 -0.49 11.93
C THR A 68 -8.58 -1.00 10.93
N PRO A 69 -8.96 -1.67 9.83
CA PRO A 69 -8.00 -2.08 8.80
C PRO A 69 -7.48 -0.86 8.05
N ILE A 70 -6.19 -0.83 7.78
CA ILE A 70 -5.55 0.16 6.90
C ILE A 70 -4.82 -0.64 5.82
N VAL A 71 -5.25 -0.46 4.58
CA VAL A 71 -4.85 -1.27 3.43
C VAL A 71 -4.54 -0.37 2.26
N PHE A 72 -3.36 -0.51 1.68
CA PHE A 72 -3.00 0.17 0.44
C PHE A 72 -2.56 -0.85 -0.59
N SER A 73 -2.69 -0.49 -1.86
CA SER A 73 -2.16 -1.29 -2.95
C SER A 73 -1.51 -0.42 -4.00
N TYR A 74 -0.53 -0.97 -4.71
CA TYR A 74 0.13 -0.31 -5.83
C TYR A 74 0.23 -1.26 -7.01
N THR A 75 0.27 -0.67 -8.20
CA THR A 75 0.60 -1.38 -9.44
C THR A 75 1.57 -0.54 -10.24
N ILE A 76 2.50 -1.19 -10.94
CA ILE A 76 3.30 -0.59 -12.01
C ILE A 76 3.00 -1.37 -13.27
N TYR A 77 2.59 -0.66 -14.30
CA TYR A 77 2.27 -1.19 -15.62
C TYR A 77 3.21 -0.57 -16.64
N ASN A 78 3.96 -1.41 -17.33
CA ASN A 78 4.77 -1.05 -18.48
C ASN A 78 3.87 -1.04 -19.73
N GLY A 79 3.82 0.08 -20.42
CA GLY A 79 3.08 0.27 -21.67
C GLY A 79 1.99 1.34 -21.59
N ASP A 80 1.15 1.39 -22.62
CA ASP A 80 0.05 2.36 -22.71
C ASP A 80 -1.13 1.96 -21.80
N ALA A 81 -1.15 2.53 -20.59
CA ALA A 81 -2.23 2.34 -19.63
C ALA A 81 -3.62 2.78 -20.13
N GLY A 82 -3.70 3.61 -21.18
CA GLY A 82 -4.95 4.00 -21.83
C GLY A 82 -5.63 2.86 -22.60
N LYS A 83 -4.89 1.80 -22.96
CA LYS A 83 -5.42 0.62 -23.66
C LYS A 83 -6.13 -0.36 -22.72
N LEU A 84 -6.08 -0.15 -21.41
CA LEU A 84 -6.66 -1.09 -20.45
C LEU A 84 -8.17 -0.84 -20.32
N GLU A 85 -8.98 -1.78 -20.79
CA GLU A 85 -10.45 -1.70 -20.85
C GLU A 85 -11.11 -1.29 -19.51
N ARG A 86 -10.55 -1.74 -18.38
CA ARG A 86 -11.05 -1.40 -17.03
C ARG A 86 -10.25 -0.29 -16.34
N GLY A 87 -9.12 0.12 -16.92
CA GLY A 87 -8.18 1.08 -16.33
C GLY A 87 -7.38 0.54 -15.13
N LEU A 88 -6.18 1.07 -14.91
CA LEU A 88 -5.32 0.71 -13.78
C LEU A 88 -5.95 1.03 -12.42
N ALA A 89 -6.71 2.13 -12.34
CA ALA A 89 -7.36 2.55 -11.09
C ALA A 89 -8.37 1.51 -10.59
N ALA A 90 -9.18 0.91 -11.48
CA ALA A 90 -10.14 -0.11 -11.09
C ALA A 90 -9.45 -1.42 -10.63
N ALA A 91 -8.33 -1.79 -11.26
CA ALA A 91 -7.52 -2.92 -10.82
C ALA A 91 -6.98 -2.69 -9.40
N ASN A 92 -6.46 -1.49 -9.13
CA ASN A 92 -5.97 -1.10 -7.81
C ASN A 92 -7.09 -1.08 -6.74
N GLU A 93 -8.27 -0.56 -7.08
CA GLU A 93 -9.42 -0.58 -6.18
C GLU A 93 -9.87 -2.01 -5.82
N LEU A 94 -9.89 -2.92 -6.80
CA LEU A 94 -10.22 -4.32 -6.59
C LEU A 94 -9.19 -5.00 -5.66
N LEU A 95 -7.90 -4.79 -5.92
CA LEU A 95 -6.81 -5.29 -5.09
C LEU A 95 -6.92 -4.80 -3.65
N THR A 96 -7.20 -3.51 -3.47
CA THR A 96 -7.33 -2.89 -2.15
C THR A 96 -8.54 -3.44 -1.41
N GLU A 97 -9.69 -3.61 -2.08
CA GLU A 97 -10.89 -4.20 -1.45
C GLU A 97 -10.67 -5.65 -1.05
N LYS A 98 -10.07 -6.48 -1.91
CA LYS A 98 -9.80 -7.89 -1.60
C LYS A 98 -8.86 -8.06 -0.42
N ALA A 99 -7.81 -7.25 -0.36
CA ALA A 99 -6.90 -7.26 0.79
C ALA A 99 -7.61 -6.80 2.09
N LYS A 100 -8.51 -5.82 2.00
CA LYS A 100 -9.34 -5.39 3.14
C LYS A 100 -10.29 -6.48 3.62
N GLU A 101 -11.06 -7.10 2.71
CA GLU A 101 -11.97 -8.21 3.02
C GLU A 101 -11.23 -9.33 3.76
N HIS A 102 -10.02 -9.67 3.30
CA HIS A 102 -9.19 -10.69 3.93
C HIS A 102 -8.78 -10.33 5.37
N ILE A 103 -8.34 -9.08 5.61
CA ILE A 103 -7.99 -8.61 6.95
C ILE A 103 -9.21 -8.58 7.86
N GLU A 104 -10.37 -8.16 7.36
CA GLU A 104 -11.62 -8.15 8.13
C GLU A 104 -12.05 -9.57 8.53
N GLN A 105 -11.87 -10.55 7.64
CA GLN A 105 -12.12 -11.97 7.94
C GLN A 105 -11.15 -12.51 9.00
N ALA A 106 -9.87 -12.18 8.92
CA ALA A 106 -8.85 -12.61 9.88
C ALA A 106 -9.05 -12.09 11.30
N VAL A 107 -9.74 -10.96 11.46
CA VAL A 107 -10.03 -10.31 12.76
C VAL A 107 -11.31 -10.88 13.41
N SER A 108 -12.07 -11.72 12.71
CA SER A 108 -13.25 -12.38 13.26
C SER A 108 -12.86 -13.50 14.23
N PRO A 109 -13.56 -13.68 15.38
CA PRO A 109 -13.17 -14.63 16.43
C PRO A 109 -13.37 -16.07 15.95
N GLY A 110 -12.29 -16.61 15.42
CA GLY A 110 -12.14 -17.94 14.85
C GLY A 110 -10.71 -18.03 14.38
N GLU A 111 -9.79 -18.16 15.34
CA GLU A 111 -8.34 -18.18 15.12
C GLU A 111 -7.99 -19.14 13.98
N LYS A 112 -7.57 -18.57 12.86
CA LYS A 112 -6.64 -19.23 11.96
C LYS A 112 -5.44 -18.33 11.88
N GLU A 113 -4.40 -18.75 12.58
CA GLU A 113 -3.04 -18.31 12.34
C GLU A 113 -2.79 -18.35 10.83
N ILE A 114 -2.55 -17.19 10.24
CA ILE A 114 -2.44 -17.08 8.79
C ILE A 114 -1.02 -17.50 8.42
N SER A 115 -0.89 -18.78 8.06
CA SER A 115 0.23 -19.26 7.26
C SER A 115 -0.02 -18.86 5.81
N TYR A 116 0.68 -17.84 5.37
CA TYR A 116 0.92 -17.58 3.96
C TYR A 116 2.04 -18.55 3.52
N PRO A 117 2.03 -19.01 2.26
CA PRO A 117 3.11 -19.84 1.75
C PRO A 117 4.37 -18.98 1.61
N ASP A 118 5.49 -19.49 2.10
CA ASP A 118 6.82 -19.00 1.73
C ASP A 118 6.88 -18.88 0.19
N GLY A 119 6.92 -17.65 -0.31
CA GLY A 119 7.47 -17.38 -1.63
C GLY A 119 8.91 -17.87 -1.56
N GLY A 120 9.17 -19.03 -2.15
CA GLY A 120 10.42 -19.77 -1.99
C GLY A 120 11.63 -18.85 -2.17
N GLY A 121 12.32 -18.61 -1.05
CA GLY A 121 13.67 -18.07 -0.98
C GLY A 121 13.78 -16.55 -1.08
N MET A 122 13.84 -15.87 0.07
CA MET A 122 15.04 -15.11 0.46
C MET A 122 14.99 -14.74 1.95
N ASN A 123 16.01 -15.20 2.67
CA ASN A 123 16.33 -14.78 4.03
C ASN A 123 16.91 -13.37 3.97
N LEU A 124 16.32 -12.41 4.69
CA LEU A 124 16.88 -11.06 4.87
C LEU A 124 16.87 -10.71 6.35
N ASP A 125 18.06 -10.44 6.84
CA ASP A 125 18.44 -10.73 8.21
C ASP A 125 17.90 -9.72 9.22
N GLY A 126 17.04 -10.21 10.11
CA GLY A 126 17.12 -9.86 11.53
C GLY A 126 16.20 -8.76 12.04
N ARG A 127 14.91 -9.08 12.24
CA ARG A 127 14.15 -8.92 13.52
C ARG A 127 12.65 -9.22 13.32
N ALA A 128 12.28 -10.47 13.59
CA ALA A 128 11.02 -10.95 14.19
C ALA A 128 9.70 -10.20 13.84
N ILE A 129 9.38 -10.06 12.56
CA ILE A 129 8.00 -10.01 12.11
C ILE A 129 7.89 -11.04 10.99
N GLU A 130 7.13 -12.11 11.23
CA GLU A 130 6.78 -13.11 10.21
C GLU A 130 5.97 -12.38 9.13
N TRP A 131 6.67 -11.95 8.09
CA TRP A 131 6.06 -11.45 6.87
C TRP A 131 5.83 -12.64 5.98
N ASN A 132 4.57 -12.78 5.66
CA ASN A 132 4.06 -13.94 5.01
C ASN A 132 3.41 -13.31 3.78
N ASP A 133 4.27 -13.08 2.79
CA ASP A 133 4.00 -12.31 1.60
C ASP A 133 3.10 -13.15 0.69
N GLY A 134 1.79 -12.93 0.80
CA GLY A 134 0.80 -13.44 -0.14
C GLY A 134 0.89 -12.74 -1.50
N SER A 135 2.11 -12.52 -2.02
CA SER A 135 2.37 -11.95 -3.33
C SER A 135 1.69 -12.81 -4.41
N TRP A 136 0.48 -12.37 -4.75
CA TRP A 136 -0.26 -12.42 -6.02
C TRP A 136 -0.41 -13.72 -6.82
N LEU A 137 0.40 -14.77 -6.70
CA LEU A 137 0.23 -16.02 -7.46
C LEU A 137 -1.11 -16.75 -7.18
N ARG A 138 -1.77 -16.43 -6.06
CA ARG A 138 -3.08 -17.00 -5.70
C ARG A 138 -4.30 -16.12 -6.05
N LEU A 139 -4.10 -14.86 -6.46
CA LEU A 139 -5.19 -13.95 -6.90
C LEU A 139 -5.38 -13.97 -8.43
N ILE A 140 -4.41 -14.48 -9.18
CA ILE A 140 -4.48 -14.69 -10.64
C ILE A 140 -5.73 -15.45 -11.11
N PRO A 141 -6.28 -16.47 -10.40
CA PRO A 141 -7.49 -17.15 -10.87
C PRO A 141 -8.74 -16.27 -10.90
N ILE A 142 -8.77 -15.15 -10.16
CA ILE A 142 -9.94 -14.25 -10.07
C ILE A 142 -9.99 -13.26 -11.25
N ALA A 143 -8.86 -13.01 -11.90
CA ALA A 143 -8.79 -12.22 -13.09
C ALA A 143 -8.41 -13.12 -14.26
N LYS A 144 -9.39 -13.51 -15.09
CA LYS A 144 -9.15 -13.95 -16.47
C LYS A 144 -8.52 -12.79 -17.28
N LEU A 145 -7.32 -12.36 -16.90
CA LEU A 145 -6.41 -11.44 -17.60
C LEU A 145 -5.57 -12.20 -18.63
N GLY A 146 -6.06 -13.35 -19.11
CA GLY A 146 -5.31 -14.30 -19.94
C GLY A 146 -4.92 -13.81 -21.35
N SER A 147 -5.31 -12.60 -21.73
CA SER A 147 -4.86 -11.92 -22.95
C SER A 147 -4.01 -10.67 -22.68
N PHE A 148 -3.79 -10.34 -21.42
CA PHE A 148 -3.16 -9.10 -20.96
C PHE A 148 -1.65 -9.22 -20.77
N LEU A 149 -1.13 -10.44 -20.92
CA LEU A 149 0.21 -10.70 -20.43
C LEU A 149 1.27 -10.13 -21.37
N PHE A 150 1.26 -10.29 -22.70
CA PHE A 150 2.38 -9.74 -23.52
C PHE A 150 2.11 -9.45 -25.03
N PRO A 151 1.11 -8.68 -25.47
CA PRO A 151 1.24 -8.03 -26.77
C PRO A 151 2.31 -6.92 -26.67
N ASP A 152 3.34 -6.96 -27.50
CA ASP A 152 4.38 -5.92 -27.62
C ASP A 152 5.26 -5.65 -26.37
N CYS A 153 5.44 -6.64 -25.49
CA CYS A 153 6.22 -6.52 -24.25
C CYS A 153 5.60 -5.60 -23.17
N ASP A 154 4.37 -5.13 -23.38
CA ASP A 154 3.59 -4.37 -22.38
C ASP A 154 3.00 -5.33 -21.33
N GLY A 155 2.88 -4.87 -20.08
CA GLY A 155 2.23 -5.63 -19.02
C GLY A 155 2.48 -5.10 -17.62
N PHE A 156 1.83 -5.72 -16.62
CA PHE A 156 2.16 -5.46 -15.22
C PHE A 156 3.57 -5.96 -14.90
N VAL A 157 4.39 -5.09 -14.32
CA VAL A 157 5.73 -5.41 -13.80
C VAL A 157 5.72 -5.48 -12.27
N THR A 158 4.80 -4.77 -11.60
CA THR A 158 4.56 -4.95 -10.16
C THR A 158 3.08 -4.83 -9.80
N MET A 159 2.64 -5.62 -8.82
CA MET A 159 1.34 -5.50 -8.17
C MET A 159 1.49 -5.91 -6.70
N GLY A 160 1.10 -5.05 -5.76
CA GLY A 160 1.23 -5.32 -4.34
C GLY A 160 0.05 -4.77 -3.54
N SER A 161 -0.41 -5.52 -2.55
CA SER A 161 -1.39 -5.06 -1.56
C SER A 161 -0.88 -5.33 -0.16
N ILE A 162 -0.84 -4.30 0.67
CA ILE A 162 -0.34 -4.37 2.03
C ILE A 162 -1.41 -3.82 2.97
N GLY A 163 -1.72 -4.57 4.02
CA GLY A 163 -2.62 -4.07 5.03
C GLY A 163 -2.48 -4.78 6.36
N LYS A 164 -2.86 -4.06 7.42
CA LYS A 164 -2.95 -4.56 8.80
C LYS A 164 -4.05 -3.80 9.53
N THR A 165 -4.46 -4.28 10.69
CA THR A 165 -5.24 -3.45 11.62
C THR A 165 -4.40 -2.31 12.16
N LYS A 166 -5.03 -1.24 12.64
CA LYS A 166 -4.36 -0.12 13.32
C LYS A 166 -3.41 -0.61 14.42
N ALA A 167 -3.84 -1.53 15.27
CA ALA A 167 -3.01 -2.08 16.35
C ALA A 167 -1.76 -2.80 15.82
N ALA A 168 -1.91 -3.57 14.75
CA ALA A 168 -0.78 -4.27 14.13
C ALA A 168 0.16 -3.30 13.40
N TRP A 169 -0.35 -2.23 12.79
CA TRP A 169 0.49 -1.15 12.26
C TRP A 169 1.25 -0.40 13.34
N ASP A 170 0.59 -0.06 14.44
CA ASP A 170 1.25 0.57 15.59
C ASP A 170 2.39 -0.30 16.11
N LYS A 171 2.14 -1.61 16.29
CA LYS A 171 3.17 -2.58 16.73
C LYS A 171 4.34 -2.65 15.74
N ALA A 172 4.08 -2.71 14.44
CA ALA A 172 5.12 -2.75 13.42
C ALA A 172 5.98 -1.46 13.44
N ILE A 173 5.35 -0.29 13.55
CA ILE A 173 6.03 1.01 13.64
C ILE A 173 6.86 1.10 14.94
N ASP A 174 6.30 0.68 16.07
CA ASP A 174 7.03 0.66 17.35
C ASP A 174 8.24 -0.28 17.31
N THR A 175 8.11 -1.44 16.65
CA THR A 175 9.21 -2.40 16.47
C THR A 175 10.33 -1.82 15.59
N ALA A 176 9.99 -0.97 14.61
CA ALA A 176 10.95 -0.34 13.70
C ALA A 176 11.55 0.98 14.22
N GLY A 177 11.31 1.37 15.48
CA GLY A 177 11.92 2.56 16.09
C GLY A 177 10.95 3.74 16.32
N GLY A 178 9.65 3.56 16.11
CA GLY A 178 8.61 4.38 16.76
C GLY A 178 7.93 5.47 15.93
N THR A 179 8.44 5.83 14.74
CA THR A 179 7.86 6.90 13.92
C THR A 179 7.40 6.42 12.55
N THR A 180 8.29 5.77 11.81
CA THR A 180 8.05 5.35 10.43
C THR A 180 8.39 3.88 10.28
N TYR A 181 7.49 3.14 9.64
CA TYR A 181 7.75 1.80 9.15
C TYR A 181 7.94 1.87 7.64
N ARG A 182 9.11 1.46 7.15
CA ARG A 182 9.49 1.49 5.73
C ARG A 182 9.82 0.08 5.27
N GLN A 183 9.40 -0.26 4.07
CA GLN A 183 9.67 -1.56 3.46
C GLN A 183 10.03 -1.39 1.99
N THR A 184 10.82 -2.34 1.52
CA THR A 184 11.29 -2.45 0.15
C THR A 184 11.05 -3.89 -0.28
N ILE A 185 10.27 -4.09 -1.34
CA ILE A 185 9.82 -5.40 -1.81
C ILE A 185 10.29 -5.58 -3.26
N ARG A 186 10.98 -6.69 -3.54
CA ARG A 186 11.43 -7.05 -4.89
C ARG A 186 10.39 -7.89 -5.62
N TYR A 187 10.25 -7.64 -6.90
CA TYR A 187 9.34 -8.26 -7.86
C TYR A 187 10.17 -8.77 -9.04
N PRO A 188 10.75 -9.98 -8.94
CA PRO A 188 11.37 -10.60 -10.09
C PRO A 188 10.29 -10.96 -11.11
N GLY A 189 10.50 -10.56 -12.34
CA GLY A 189 9.64 -10.89 -13.47
C GLY A 189 9.89 -12.31 -13.97
N ASP A 190 8.87 -12.87 -14.61
CA ASP A 190 8.96 -14.13 -15.34
C ASP A 190 9.63 -13.94 -16.70
N ASP A 191 9.93 -15.06 -17.36
CA ASP A 191 10.52 -15.10 -18.70
C ASP A 191 9.73 -14.25 -19.70
N SER A 192 10.39 -13.20 -20.19
CA SER A 192 9.87 -12.34 -21.24
C SER A 192 9.74 -13.11 -22.56
N PRO A 193 8.70 -12.86 -23.39
CA PRO A 193 8.57 -13.51 -24.68
C PRO A 193 9.77 -13.30 -25.59
N ALA A 194 10.01 -14.24 -26.51
CA ALA A 194 11.06 -14.08 -27.50
C ALA A 194 10.89 -12.77 -28.29
N GLY A 195 11.92 -11.92 -28.28
CA GLY A 195 11.90 -10.60 -28.91
C GLY A 195 11.65 -9.44 -27.94
N CYS A 196 11.15 -9.72 -26.74
CA CYS A 196 11.25 -8.81 -25.60
C CYS A 196 12.67 -8.85 -25.03
N GLY A 197 13.06 -7.81 -24.28
CA GLY A 197 14.41 -7.64 -23.76
C GLY A 197 14.77 -8.69 -22.70
N SER A 198 14.92 -8.26 -21.47
CA SER A 198 15.22 -9.14 -20.34
C SER A 198 13.96 -9.40 -19.51
N ASN A 199 14.09 -10.23 -18.47
CA ASN A 199 13.03 -10.36 -17.47
C ASN A 199 13.06 -9.12 -16.58
N SER A 200 11.92 -8.44 -16.45
CA SER A 200 11.78 -7.26 -15.61
C SER A 200 12.21 -7.59 -14.17
N ASP A 201 12.94 -6.72 -13.50
CA ASP A 201 13.25 -6.88 -12.08
C ASP A 201 13.09 -5.55 -11.37
N TYR A 202 12.02 -5.46 -10.59
CA TYR A 202 11.58 -4.22 -9.99
C TYR A 202 11.61 -4.32 -8.47
N THR A 203 11.97 -3.24 -7.81
CA THR A 203 11.92 -3.14 -6.36
C THR A 203 11.12 -1.90 -5.96
N VAL A 204 10.06 -2.09 -5.16
CA VAL A 204 9.17 -1.00 -4.74
C VAL A 204 9.42 -0.64 -3.29
N THR A 205 9.56 0.66 -2.99
CA THR A 205 9.71 1.16 -1.62
C THR A 205 8.51 2.01 -1.20
N TRP A 206 7.97 1.70 -0.04
CA TRP A 206 6.87 2.44 0.58
C TRP A 206 7.11 2.65 2.08
N SER A 207 6.40 3.63 2.65
CA SER A 207 6.41 3.85 4.09
C SER A 207 5.05 4.22 4.65
N ILE A 208 4.88 3.92 5.94
CA ILE A 208 3.80 4.42 6.79
C ILE A 208 4.40 5.13 7.99
N THR A 209 4.08 6.41 8.13
CA THR A 209 4.52 7.27 9.23
C THR A 209 3.35 7.55 10.15
N ARG A 210 3.52 7.26 11.45
CA ARG A 210 2.51 7.56 12.47
C ARG A 210 2.78 8.93 13.08
N HIS A 211 1.77 9.79 13.04
CA HIS A 211 1.78 11.09 13.69
C HIS A 211 1.26 10.96 15.12
N ARG A 212 2.05 11.46 16.08
CA ARG A 212 1.70 11.54 17.49
C ARG A 212 1.56 13.01 17.87
N ALA A 213 0.63 13.32 18.77
CA ALA A 213 0.60 14.63 19.38
C ALA A 213 1.87 14.82 20.22
N ALA A 214 2.80 15.65 19.73
CA ALA A 214 4.05 15.97 20.44
C ALA A 214 3.78 16.66 21.79
N ASP A 215 2.67 17.39 21.88
CA ASP A 215 2.21 18.10 23.06
C ASP A 215 0.87 17.55 23.58
N ARG A 216 0.53 17.81 24.85
CA ARG A 216 -0.77 17.45 25.45
C ARG A 216 -1.99 18.14 24.81
N SER A 217 -1.80 18.99 23.79
CA SER A 217 -2.88 19.70 23.11
C SER A 217 -3.37 18.92 21.89
N LEU A 218 -4.36 18.06 22.11
CA LEU A 218 -5.11 17.37 21.04
C LEU A 218 -5.64 18.36 19.99
N ARG A 219 -6.10 19.54 20.42
CA ARG A 219 -6.65 20.56 19.51
C ARG A 219 -5.60 21.11 18.53
N ARG A 220 -4.36 21.32 18.99
CA ARG A 220 -3.26 21.75 18.13
C ARG A 220 -2.91 20.65 17.14
N PHE A 221 -2.74 19.42 17.64
CA PHE A 221 -2.46 18.26 16.79
C PHE A 221 -3.49 18.04 15.69
N LEU A 222 -4.79 18.14 16.01
CA LEU A 222 -5.86 18.03 15.01
C LEU A 222 -5.79 19.16 13.98
N ARG A 223 -5.56 20.41 14.42
CA ARG A 223 -5.40 21.56 13.52
C ARG A 223 -4.21 21.38 12.57
N ASP A 224 -3.06 20.92 13.08
CA ASP A 224 -1.85 20.71 12.31
C ASP A 224 -2.04 19.62 11.22
N HIS A 225 -3.06 18.77 11.37
CA HIS A 225 -3.45 17.75 10.40
C HIS A 225 -4.77 18.08 9.67
N ASN A 226 -5.20 19.35 9.68
CA ASN A 226 -6.44 19.82 9.03
C ASN A 226 -7.70 19.05 9.45
N LEU A 227 -7.75 18.57 10.69
CA LEU A 227 -8.91 17.91 11.28
C LEU A 227 -9.71 18.90 12.14
N THR A 228 -10.99 19.06 11.83
CA THR A 228 -11.89 19.93 12.60
C THR A 228 -12.60 19.14 13.70
N LEU A 229 -12.66 19.70 14.89
CA LEU A 229 -13.51 19.19 15.97
C LEU A 229 -14.96 19.53 15.65
N THR A 230 -15.88 18.57 15.82
CA THR A 230 -17.32 18.80 15.70
C THR A 230 -17.75 19.96 16.63
N PRO A 231 -18.58 20.90 16.16
CA PRO A 231 -19.13 21.95 17.01
C PRO A 231 -19.86 21.36 18.22
N GLY A 232 -19.35 21.61 19.44
CA GLY A 232 -19.92 21.08 20.68
C GLY A 232 -18.89 20.51 21.66
N LEU A 233 -17.69 20.13 21.19
CA LEU A 233 -16.60 19.62 22.04
C LEU A 233 -15.85 20.71 22.84
N ARG A 234 -16.48 21.86 23.11
CA ARG A 234 -15.85 22.97 23.84
C ARG A 234 -15.67 22.70 25.33
N SER A 235 -16.23 21.60 25.85
CA SER A 235 -16.23 21.28 27.28
C SER A 235 -15.54 19.95 27.63
N LEU A 236 -14.54 19.54 26.88
CA LEU A 236 -13.77 18.34 27.25
C LEU A 236 -13.05 18.59 28.57
N THR A 237 -13.50 17.92 29.62
CA THR A 237 -12.83 17.99 30.91
C THR A 237 -11.48 17.27 30.85
N PRO A 238 -10.43 17.77 31.54
CA PRO A 238 -9.15 17.06 31.60
C PRO A 238 -9.35 15.62 32.09
N GLY A 239 -9.02 14.63 31.25
CA GLY A 239 -9.19 13.20 31.56
C GLY A 239 -10.40 12.53 30.91
N GLU A 240 -11.30 13.29 30.29
CA GLU A 240 -12.45 12.75 29.58
C GLU A 240 -12.03 12.07 28.26
N ARG A 241 -12.38 10.79 28.10
CA ARG A 241 -12.09 10.03 26.88
C ARG A 241 -13.08 10.40 25.79
N VAL A 242 -12.61 11.03 24.72
CA VAL A 242 -13.44 11.37 23.55
C VAL A 242 -13.41 10.24 22.54
N GLY A 243 -14.59 9.79 22.12
CA GLY A 243 -14.71 8.82 21.03
C GLY A 243 -14.36 9.46 19.70
N VAL A 244 -13.68 8.74 18.80
CA VAL A 244 -13.27 9.28 17.48
C VAL A 244 -14.47 9.69 16.62
N ARG A 245 -15.61 9.01 16.76
CA ARG A 245 -16.87 9.39 16.11
C ARG A 245 -17.38 10.77 16.54
N GLN A 246 -17.04 11.22 17.74
CA GLN A 246 -17.38 12.57 18.21
C GLN A 246 -16.40 13.62 17.70
N LEU A 247 -15.17 13.22 17.32
CA LEU A 247 -14.12 14.11 16.81
C LEU A 247 -14.24 14.34 15.30
N MET A 248 -14.88 13.45 14.56
CA MET A 248 -14.92 13.45 13.10
C MET A 248 -16.34 13.24 12.57
N THR A 249 -17.01 14.36 12.29
CA THR A 249 -18.22 14.45 11.45
C THR A 249 -17.98 15.50 10.39
#